data_AF-A0A1C5KXR9-F1
#
_entry.id   AF-A0A1C5KXR9-F1
#
_cell.length_a   1.000
_cell.length_b   1.000
_cell.length_c   1.000
_cell.angle_alpha   90.00
_cell.angle_beta   90.00
_cell.angle_gamma   90.00
#
_symmetry.space_group_name_H-M   'P 1'
#
loop_
_entity.id
_entity.type
_entity.pdbx_description
1 polymer ?
#
loop_
_entity_poly.entity_id
_entity_poly.type
_entity_poly.pdbx_seq_one_letter_code
_entity_poly.pdbx_strand_id
1 'polypeptide(L)'
;MKISCNIIEDLLPLYVDDMVSEDSRQLVEEHLKACPTCRRMQEEIMRENHLTDAKKGSDSVQTNKMEAELLKKIRCKIRKKRIASVLLAVAIVLAAGGIGHYWYYDKENYISWDEANISVKDGKVYSTVNPLGRMKSILSVDQKNMFYMLSETMWTHKEYPSDSNTENELWNLQDFQEAYERGADTVTDETSFPTGIEHVYYVDPENVKEAFKLWDYQDEPEKAQQKEEELAAKCHLIWSAEDTDK
;
A
#
# COMPACT_ATOMS: atom_id res chain seq x y z
N MET A 1 25.05 46.00 -0.66
CA MET A 1 26.26 45.89 0.19
C MET A 1 27.47 45.90 -0.73
N LYS A 2 28.51 46.69 -0.45
CA LYS A 2 29.76 46.58 -1.22
C LYS A 2 30.54 45.40 -0.65
N ILE A 3 30.63 44.30 -1.39
CA ILE A 3 31.48 43.16 -1.03
C ILE A 3 32.94 43.64 -1.04
N SER A 4 33.71 43.25 -0.03
CA SER A 4 35.12 43.62 0.07
C SER A 4 35.95 42.90 -0.99
N CYS A 5 37.04 43.54 -1.44
CA CYS A 5 37.94 42.94 -2.43
C CYS A 5 38.42 41.57 -1.94
N ASN A 6 38.84 41.44 -0.67
CA ASN A 6 39.34 40.19 -0.08
C ASN A 6 38.43 38.96 -0.31
N ILE A 7 37.11 39.13 -0.16
CA ILE A 7 36.16 38.04 -0.39
C ILE A 7 36.15 37.63 -1.87
N ILE A 8 36.29 38.62 -2.77
CA ILE A 8 36.39 38.37 -4.21
C ILE A 8 37.73 37.73 -4.56
N GLU A 9 38.83 38.11 -3.89
CA GLU A 9 40.15 37.48 -4.07
C GLU A 9 40.11 35.99 -3.72
N ASP A 10 39.45 35.62 -2.63
CA ASP A 10 39.30 34.22 -2.21
C ASP A 10 38.41 33.42 -3.18
N LEU A 11 37.38 34.07 -3.75
CA LEU A 11 36.43 33.44 -4.67
C LEU A 11 36.91 33.44 -6.12
N LEU A 12 37.88 34.28 -6.48
CA LEU A 12 38.35 34.48 -7.85
C LEU A 12 38.90 33.20 -8.51
N PRO A 13 39.76 32.40 -7.86
CA PRO A 13 40.22 31.13 -8.41
C PRO A 13 39.05 30.17 -8.69
N LEU A 14 38.11 30.06 -7.74
CA LEU A 14 36.92 29.21 -7.87
C LEU A 14 35.95 29.72 -8.95
N TYR A 15 35.87 31.04 -9.14
CA TYR A 15 35.07 31.67 -10.18
C TYR A 15 35.66 31.40 -11.58
N VAL A 16 36.99 31.52 -11.73
CA VAL A 16 37.70 31.20 -12.99
C VAL A 16 37.54 29.72 -13.35
N ASP A 17 37.49 28.82 -12.36
CA ASP A 17 37.29 27.39 -12.54
C ASP A 17 35.81 26.95 -12.68
N ASP A 18 34.87 27.90 -12.71
CA ASP A 18 33.42 27.66 -12.82
C ASP A 18 32.88 26.79 -11.66
N MET A 19 33.46 26.91 -10.47
CA MET A 19 33.17 26.09 -9.27
C MET A 19 32.32 26.82 -8.21
N VAL A 20 31.89 28.04 -8.49
CA VAL A 20 31.01 28.83 -7.61
C VAL A 20 29.53 28.60 -7.91
N SER A 21 28.66 28.74 -6.90
CA SER A 21 27.19 28.76 -7.10
C SER A 21 26.77 29.96 -7.95
N GLU A 22 25.61 29.89 -8.63
CA GLU A 22 25.09 30.98 -9.46
C GLU A 22 24.96 32.30 -8.68
N ASP A 23 24.47 32.24 -7.44
CA ASP A 23 24.38 33.43 -6.57
C ASP A 23 25.76 34.04 -6.31
N SER A 24 26.77 33.21 -6.04
CA SER A 24 28.16 33.66 -5.83
C SER A 24 28.78 34.18 -7.12
N ARG A 25 28.42 33.62 -8.27
CA ARG A 25 28.88 34.03 -9.59
C ARG A 25 28.41 35.44 -9.93
N GLN A 26 27.12 35.69 -9.74
CA GLN A 26 26.52 37.01 -9.98
C GLN A 26 27.19 38.09 -9.11
N LEU A 27 27.51 37.77 -7.85
CA LEU A 27 28.22 38.66 -6.94
C LEU A 27 29.64 38.99 -7.40
N VAL A 28 30.39 37.99 -7.89
CA VAL A 28 31.75 38.21 -8.41
C VAL A 28 31.71 39.04 -9.70
N GLU A 29 30.77 38.78 -10.61
CA GLU A 29 30.61 39.54 -11.86
C GLU A 29 30.24 41.00 -11.63
N GLU A 30 29.34 41.27 -10.69
CA GLU A 30 28.97 42.64 -10.32
C GLU A 30 30.16 43.40 -9.74
N HIS A 31 30.99 42.74 -8.92
CA HIS A 31 32.19 43.35 -8.36
C HIS A 31 33.28 43.61 -9.42
N LEU A 32 33.51 42.67 -10.35
CA LEU A 32 34.52 42.81 -11.41
C LEU A 32 34.21 43.94 -12.41
N LYS A 33 32.91 44.28 -12.59
CA LYS A 33 32.50 45.45 -13.36
C LYS A 33 32.92 46.76 -12.70
N ALA A 34 32.89 46.82 -11.38
CA ALA A 34 33.17 48.03 -10.59
C ALA A 34 34.62 48.15 -10.10
N CYS A 35 35.37 47.05 -9.96
CA CYS A 35 36.72 47.04 -9.38
C CYS A 35 37.79 46.64 -10.41
N PRO A 36 38.67 47.57 -10.85
CA PRO A 36 39.74 47.26 -11.80
C PRO A 36 40.88 46.43 -11.19
N THR A 37 41.07 46.47 -9.88
CA THR A 37 42.11 45.70 -9.17
C THR A 37 41.80 44.21 -9.22
N CYS A 38 40.58 43.82 -8.84
CA CYS A 38 40.13 42.43 -8.92
C CYS A 38 40.07 41.91 -10.36
N ARG A 39 39.79 42.79 -11.34
CA ARG A 39 39.86 42.45 -12.77
C ARG A 39 41.28 42.12 -13.23
N ARG A 40 42.27 42.94 -12.86
CA ARG A 40 43.69 42.63 -13.14
C ARG A 40 44.11 41.31 -12.53
N MET A 41 43.66 41.03 -11.31
CA MET A 41 44.00 39.79 -10.63
C MET A 41 43.33 38.57 -11.27
N GLN A 42 42.08 38.70 -11.72
CA GLN A 42 41.42 37.69 -12.55
C GLN A 42 42.23 37.39 -13.82
N GLU A 43 42.69 38.43 -14.53
CA GLU A 43 43.52 38.27 -15.73
C GLU A 43 44.90 37.66 -15.45
N GLU A 44 45.47 37.92 -14.26
CA GLU A 44 46.73 37.34 -13.80
C GLU A 44 46.58 35.86 -13.50
N ILE A 45 45.53 35.46 -12.75
CA ILE A 45 45.18 34.06 -12.50
C ILE A 45 44.91 33.33 -13.83
N MET A 46 44.18 33.94 -14.76
CA MET A 46 43.98 33.39 -16.10
C MET A 46 45.30 33.24 -16.88
N ARG A 47 46.22 34.21 -16.77
CA ARG A 47 47.56 34.13 -17.39
C ARG A 47 48.44 33.07 -16.74
N GLU A 48 48.43 32.90 -15.43
CA GLU A 48 49.20 31.87 -14.73
C GLU A 48 48.70 30.45 -15.04
N ASN A 49 47.38 30.29 -15.17
CA ASN A 49 46.75 29.09 -15.71
C ASN A 49 47.16 28.82 -17.17
N HIS A 50 47.55 29.85 -17.93
CA HIS A 50 48.08 29.72 -19.29
C HIS A 50 49.62 29.59 -19.36
N LEU A 51 50.36 30.06 -18.36
CA LEU A 51 51.83 29.93 -18.30
C LEU A 51 52.26 28.55 -17.81
N THR A 52 51.43 27.88 -17.01
CA THR A 52 51.58 26.45 -16.71
C THR A 52 51.37 25.55 -17.94
N ASP A 53 50.64 26.04 -18.96
CA ASP A 53 50.45 25.40 -20.28
C ASP A 53 51.63 25.62 -21.25
N ALA A 54 52.45 26.67 -21.08
CA ALA A 54 53.50 27.02 -22.05
C ALA A 54 54.82 26.22 -21.89
N LYS A 55 55.02 25.52 -20.77
CA LYS A 55 56.27 24.77 -20.47
C LYS A 55 56.18 23.26 -20.72
N LYS A 56 55.05 22.74 -21.21
CA LYS A 56 54.95 21.37 -21.73
C LYS A 56 54.45 21.45 -23.17
N GLY A 57 55.17 20.77 -24.07
CA GLY A 57 54.89 20.75 -25.51
C GLY A 57 53.43 20.43 -25.83
N SER A 58 53.01 20.94 -26.99
CA SER A 58 51.65 21.05 -27.56
C SER A 58 50.71 19.85 -27.49
N ASP A 59 51.14 18.68 -27.03
CA ASP A 59 50.30 17.49 -26.90
C ASP A 59 49.58 17.39 -25.54
N SER A 60 50.05 18.09 -24.50
CA SER A 60 49.51 17.96 -23.12
C SER A 60 48.27 18.82 -22.81
N VAL A 61 48.06 19.93 -23.53
CA VAL A 61 46.97 20.89 -23.23
C VAL A 61 45.63 20.42 -23.80
N GLN A 62 45.63 19.86 -25.02
CA GLN A 62 44.46 19.20 -25.58
C GLN A 62 44.09 17.92 -24.80
N THR A 63 45.07 17.14 -24.35
CA THR A 63 44.83 15.96 -23.51
C THR A 63 44.31 16.36 -22.14
N ASN A 64 44.85 17.37 -21.44
CA ASN A 64 44.32 17.80 -20.13
C ASN A 64 42.86 18.32 -20.19
N LYS A 65 42.51 19.12 -21.21
CA LYS A 65 41.14 19.65 -21.38
C LYS A 65 40.16 18.54 -21.80
N MET A 66 40.60 17.63 -22.67
CA MET A 66 39.84 16.45 -23.07
C MET A 66 39.69 15.45 -21.92
N GLU A 67 40.72 15.26 -21.08
CA GLU A 67 40.70 14.45 -19.86
C GLU A 67 39.77 15.04 -18.81
N ALA A 68 39.78 16.35 -18.58
CA ALA A 68 38.85 17.03 -17.67
C ALA A 68 37.39 16.88 -18.13
N GLU A 69 37.12 17.01 -19.43
CA GLU A 69 35.79 16.74 -20.00
C GLU A 69 35.38 15.27 -19.92
N LEU A 70 36.30 14.34 -20.18
CA LEU A 70 36.08 12.90 -20.05
C LEU A 70 35.78 12.54 -18.59
N LEU A 71 36.51 13.11 -17.63
CA LEU A 71 36.28 12.94 -16.20
C LEU A 71 34.94 13.54 -15.75
N LYS A 72 34.52 14.72 -16.25
CA LYS A 72 33.18 15.27 -16.01
C LYS A 72 32.09 14.35 -16.55
N LYS A 73 32.25 13.82 -17.77
CA LYS A 73 31.32 12.86 -18.40
C LYS A 73 31.26 11.54 -17.61
N ILE A 74 32.39 11.03 -17.13
CA ILE A 74 32.48 9.83 -16.29
C ILE A 74 31.82 10.07 -14.92
N ARG A 75 32.12 11.18 -14.23
CA ARG A 75 31.51 11.54 -12.94
C ARG A 75 30.01 11.71 -13.05
N CYS A 76 29.49 12.32 -14.12
CA CYS A 76 28.05 12.42 -14.36
C CYS A 76 27.40 11.05 -14.60
N LYS A 77 28.04 10.17 -15.39
CA LYS A 77 27.56 8.78 -15.58
C LYS A 77 27.55 8.00 -14.27
N ILE A 78 28.58 8.15 -13.44
CA ILE A 78 28.67 7.50 -12.12
C ILE A 78 27.59 8.06 -11.18
N ARG A 79 27.39 9.38 -11.13
CA ARG A 79 26.32 10.00 -10.31
C ARG A 79 24.94 9.53 -10.74
N LYS A 80 24.64 9.50 -12.05
CA LYS A 80 23.36 8.97 -12.56
C LYS A 80 23.15 7.50 -12.20
N LYS A 81 24.18 6.66 -12.34
CA LYS A 81 24.13 5.25 -11.91
C LYS A 81 23.94 5.10 -10.39
N ARG A 82 24.59 5.93 -9.58
CA ARG A 82 24.40 5.93 -8.12
C ARG A 82 22.98 6.33 -7.73
N ILE A 83 22.45 7.41 -8.31
CA ILE A 83 21.06 7.85 -8.07
C ILE A 83 20.08 6.76 -8.49
N ALA A 84 20.25 6.17 -9.68
CA ALA A 84 19.43 5.05 -10.13
C ALA A 84 19.50 3.85 -9.18
N SER A 85 20.69 3.52 -8.66
CA SER A 85 20.87 2.45 -7.68
C SER A 85 20.17 2.75 -6.35
N VAL A 86 20.22 4.00 -5.87
CA VAL A 86 19.53 4.42 -4.64
C VAL A 86 18.02 4.38 -4.83
N LEU A 87 17.51 4.90 -5.95
CA LEU A 87 16.09 4.85 -6.27
C LEU A 87 15.59 3.41 -6.38
N LEU A 88 16.38 2.52 -7.01
CA LEU A 88 16.07 1.10 -7.08
C LEU A 88 16.02 0.46 -5.69
N ALA A 89 16.98 0.76 -4.82
CA ALA A 89 16.99 0.23 -3.45
C ALA A 89 15.76 0.70 -2.66
N VAL A 90 15.39 1.99 -2.76
CA VAL A 90 14.18 2.53 -2.12
C VAL A 90 12.93 1.83 -2.65
N ALA A 91 12.81 1.66 -3.97
CA ALA A 91 11.68 0.96 -4.57
C ALA A 91 11.55 -0.49 -4.08
N ILE A 92 12.66 -1.22 -3.92
CA ILE A 92 12.66 -2.59 -3.39
C ILE A 92 12.18 -2.61 -1.93
N VAL A 93 12.64 -1.67 -1.09
CA VAL A 93 12.20 -1.59 0.32
C VAL A 93 10.71 -1.29 0.41
N LEU A 94 10.20 -0.36 -0.38
CA LEU A 94 8.77 -0.05 -0.43
C LEU A 94 7.95 -1.25 -0.92
N ALA A 95 8.41 -1.96 -1.95
CA ALA A 95 7.75 -3.15 -2.46
C ALA A 95 7.73 -4.27 -1.40
N ALA A 96 8.84 -4.53 -0.72
CA ALA A 96 8.91 -5.53 0.34
C ALA A 96 8.01 -5.17 1.53
N GLY A 97 7.97 -3.89 1.93
CA GLY A 97 7.07 -3.40 2.96
C GLY A 97 5.60 -3.55 2.58
N GLY A 98 5.24 -3.20 1.35
CA GLY A 98 3.88 -3.36 0.83
C GLY A 98 3.44 -4.83 0.74
N ILE A 99 4.33 -5.72 0.26
CA ILE A 99 4.06 -7.17 0.24
C ILE A 99 3.89 -7.70 1.67
N GLY A 100 4.76 -7.31 2.60
CA GLY A 100 4.66 -7.72 3.99
C GLY A 100 3.37 -7.24 4.65
N HIS A 101 2.98 -5.98 4.40
CA HIS A 101 1.71 -5.43 4.88
C HIS A 101 0.52 -6.22 4.33
N TYR A 102 0.48 -6.44 3.01
CA TYR A 102 -0.57 -7.21 2.36
C TYR A 102 -0.70 -8.62 2.95
N TRP A 103 0.41 -9.34 3.09
CA TRP A 103 0.37 -10.70 3.66
C TRP A 103 -0.04 -10.74 5.12
N TYR A 104 0.26 -9.69 5.90
CA TYR A 104 -0.01 -9.67 7.33
C TYR A 104 -1.43 -9.18 7.66
N TYR A 105 -1.91 -8.15 6.97
CA TYR A 105 -3.18 -7.47 7.26
C TYR A 105 -4.28 -7.71 6.22
N ASP A 106 -3.96 -7.85 4.95
CA ASP A 106 -4.97 -7.81 3.87
C ASP A 106 -5.29 -9.21 3.30
N LYS A 107 -4.33 -10.14 3.35
CA LYS A 107 -4.51 -11.49 2.85
C LYS A 107 -5.37 -12.30 3.82
N GLU A 108 -6.62 -12.49 3.42
CA GLU A 108 -7.58 -13.33 4.12
C GLU A 108 -7.45 -14.80 3.69
N ASN A 109 -7.45 -15.69 4.67
CA ASN A 109 -7.66 -17.11 4.47
C ASN A 109 -9.03 -17.46 5.06
N TYR A 110 -9.87 -18.10 4.26
CA TYR A 110 -11.20 -18.53 4.70
C TYR A 110 -11.08 -19.87 5.41
N ILE A 111 -11.89 -20.05 6.45
CA ILE A 111 -11.89 -21.22 7.32
C ILE A 111 -13.07 -22.12 6.92
N SER A 112 -12.86 -23.42 6.79
CA SER A 112 -13.95 -24.36 6.48
C SER A 112 -14.86 -24.61 7.68
N TRP A 113 -16.04 -25.19 7.43
CA TRP A 113 -16.96 -25.60 8.49
C TRP A 113 -16.28 -26.51 9.51
N ASP A 114 -15.54 -27.50 9.02
CA ASP A 114 -14.83 -28.50 9.84
C ASP A 114 -13.71 -27.88 10.67
N GLU A 115 -12.92 -26.96 10.08
CA GLU A 115 -11.85 -26.26 10.78
C GLU A 115 -12.38 -25.29 11.85
N ALA A 116 -13.53 -24.66 11.58
CA ALA A 116 -14.21 -23.79 12.53
C ALA A 116 -14.86 -24.56 13.70
N ASN A 117 -14.96 -25.90 13.61
CA ASN A 117 -15.56 -26.78 14.61
C ASN A 117 -16.89 -26.22 15.13
N ILE A 118 -17.79 -25.91 14.21
CA ILE A 118 -19.08 -25.28 14.54
C ILE A 118 -20.00 -26.31 15.19
N SER A 119 -20.58 -25.94 16.32
CA SER A 119 -21.54 -26.77 17.04
C SER A 119 -22.77 -25.98 17.44
N VAL A 120 -23.94 -26.63 17.37
CA VAL A 120 -25.22 -26.04 17.76
C VAL A 120 -25.66 -26.69 19.07
N LYS A 121 -25.83 -25.89 20.13
CA LYS A 121 -26.23 -26.34 21.47
C LYS A 121 -27.16 -25.29 22.09
N ASP A 122 -28.22 -25.73 22.74
CA ASP A 122 -29.14 -24.85 23.50
C ASP A 122 -29.68 -23.65 22.69
N GLY A 123 -29.99 -23.86 21.40
CA GLY A 123 -30.49 -22.79 20.52
C GLY A 123 -29.43 -21.76 20.12
N LYS A 124 -28.15 -22.04 20.36
CA LYS A 124 -27.02 -21.15 20.04
C LYS A 124 -25.98 -21.88 19.19
N VAL A 125 -25.27 -21.10 18.40
CA VAL A 125 -24.19 -21.57 17.52
C VAL A 125 -22.87 -21.18 18.15
N TYR A 126 -21.97 -22.16 18.31
CA TYR A 126 -20.64 -21.98 18.88
C TYR A 126 -19.54 -22.38 17.90
N SER A 127 -18.36 -21.78 18.03
CA SER A 127 -17.15 -22.14 17.28
C SER A 127 -15.90 -21.99 18.15
N THR A 128 -14.87 -22.79 17.87
CA THR A 128 -13.54 -22.64 18.48
C THR A 128 -12.79 -21.42 17.96
N VAL A 129 -13.25 -20.85 16.85
CA VAL A 129 -12.71 -19.64 16.23
C VAL A 129 -13.42 -18.42 16.79
N ASN A 130 -12.65 -17.40 17.19
CA ASN A 130 -13.20 -16.14 17.64
C ASN A 130 -13.82 -15.36 16.47
N PRO A 131 -15.11 -14.94 16.52
CA PRO A 131 -15.76 -14.24 15.42
C PRO A 131 -15.27 -12.80 15.21
N LEU A 132 -14.68 -12.16 16.23
CA LEU A 132 -14.32 -10.75 16.19
C LEU A 132 -13.29 -10.44 15.09
N GLY A 133 -13.70 -9.61 14.13
CA GLY A 133 -12.88 -9.22 12.98
C GLY A 133 -12.64 -10.32 11.96
N ARG A 134 -13.30 -11.48 12.10
CA ARG A 134 -13.17 -12.65 11.20
C ARG A 134 -14.45 -13.03 10.48
N MET A 135 -15.57 -12.65 11.09
CA MET A 135 -16.91 -12.92 10.65
C MET A 135 -17.31 -12.05 9.46
N LYS A 136 -17.80 -12.69 8.39
CA LYS A 136 -18.35 -12.03 7.21
C LYS A 136 -19.70 -12.63 6.85
N SER A 137 -20.59 -11.80 6.34
CA SER A 137 -21.88 -12.23 5.80
C SER A 137 -22.18 -11.55 4.48
N ILE A 138 -22.92 -12.25 3.63
CA ILE A 138 -23.44 -11.79 2.35
C ILE A 138 -24.92 -12.14 2.32
N LEU A 139 -25.76 -11.16 2.00
CA LEU A 139 -27.18 -11.41 1.77
C LEU A 139 -27.39 -11.80 0.31
N SER A 140 -28.34 -12.68 0.06
CA SER A 140 -28.89 -12.89 -1.29
C SER A 140 -29.48 -11.61 -1.86
N VAL A 141 -29.66 -11.57 -3.18
CA VAL A 141 -30.25 -10.44 -3.90
C VAL A 141 -31.69 -10.21 -3.44
N ASP A 142 -32.42 -11.28 -3.14
CA ASP A 142 -33.78 -11.22 -2.60
C ASP A 142 -33.85 -10.94 -1.09
N GLN A 143 -32.69 -10.85 -0.41
CA GLN A 143 -32.52 -10.65 1.03
C GLN A 143 -33.16 -11.73 1.93
N LYS A 144 -33.46 -12.92 1.39
CA LYS A 144 -34.03 -14.04 2.15
C LYS A 144 -32.98 -15.00 2.71
N ASN A 145 -31.84 -15.11 2.05
CA ASN A 145 -30.78 -16.04 2.42
C ASN A 145 -29.55 -15.27 2.90
N MET A 146 -29.00 -15.67 4.04
CA MET A 146 -27.76 -15.12 4.57
C MET A 146 -26.64 -16.15 4.47
N PHE A 147 -25.58 -15.80 3.76
CA PHE A 147 -24.38 -16.60 3.57
C PHE A 147 -23.28 -16.09 4.49
N TYR A 148 -22.92 -16.89 5.47
CA TYR A 148 -21.93 -16.61 6.50
C TYR A 148 -20.61 -17.29 6.20
N MET A 149 -19.49 -16.65 6.53
CA MET A 149 -18.16 -17.25 6.42
C MET A 149 -17.19 -16.66 7.45
N LEU A 150 -16.22 -17.48 7.86
CA LEU A 150 -15.10 -17.04 8.69
C LEU A 150 -13.86 -16.87 7.83
N SER A 151 -13.15 -15.77 8.09
CA SER A 151 -11.89 -15.44 7.44
C SER A 151 -10.89 -14.95 8.47
N GLU A 152 -9.62 -15.23 8.26
CA GLU A 152 -8.56 -14.72 9.12
C GLU A 152 -7.40 -14.18 8.31
N THR A 153 -6.82 -13.11 8.82
CA THR A 153 -5.54 -12.58 8.39
C THR A 153 -4.47 -13.07 9.37
N MET A 154 -3.20 -12.95 8.99
CA MET A 154 -2.11 -13.34 9.88
C MET A 154 -2.12 -12.51 11.18
N TRP A 155 -2.53 -11.25 11.10
CA TRP A 155 -2.75 -10.40 12.27
C TRP A 155 -3.88 -10.93 13.17
N THR A 156 -5.07 -11.21 12.62
CA THR A 156 -6.20 -11.67 13.45
C THR A 156 -5.90 -13.02 14.10
N HIS A 157 -5.26 -13.95 13.37
CA HIS A 157 -4.81 -15.23 13.90
C HIS A 157 -3.89 -15.06 15.12
N LYS A 158 -2.97 -14.09 15.05
CA LYS A 158 -2.04 -13.80 16.14
C LYS A 158 -2.71 -13.12 17.34
N GLU A 159 -3.60 -12.15 17.09
CA GLU A 159 -4.25 -11.38 18.15
C GLU A 159 -5.32 -12.20 18.90
N TYR A 160 -6.02 -13.09 18.18
CA TYR A 160 -7.11 -13.91 18.71
C TYR A 160 -6.88 -15.40 18.44
N PRO A 161 -5.86 -16.05 19.05
CA PRO A 161 -5.55 -17.44 18.75
C PRO A 161 -6.75 -18.36 19.03
N SER A 162 -7.04 -19.26 18.09
CA SER A 162 -8.08 -20.28 18.26
C SER A 162 -7.62 -21.32 19.27
N ASP A 163 -8.46 -21.63 20.27
CA ASP A 163 -8.23 -22.70 21.26
C ASP A 163 -9.38 -23.70 21.16
N SER A 164 -9.03 -24.97 20.98
CA SER A 164 -10.01 -26.07 20.88
C SER A 164 -10.90 -26.22 22.12
N ASN A 165 -10.47 -25.69 23.27
CA ASN A 165 -11.23 -25.74 24.52
C ASN A 165 -12.13 -24.51 24.74
N THR A 166 -12.06 -23.52 23.85
CA THR A 166 -12.87 -22.30 23.94
C THR A 166 -14.09 -22.45 23.03
N GLU A 167 -15.29 -22.24 23.57
CA GLU A 167 -16.52 -22.16 22.79
C GLU A 167 -16.91 -20.68 22.68
N ASN A 168 -16.68 -20.08 21.51
CA ASN A 168 -17.11 -18.71 21.22
C ASN A 168 -18.52 -18.75 20.67
N GLU A 169 -19.44 -18.02 21.30
CA GLU A 169 -20.80 -17.85 20.78
C GLU A 169 -20.74 -17.03 19.48
N LEU A 170 -21.25 -17.62 18.39
CA LEU A 170 -21.39 -16.96 17.10
C LEU A 170 -22.75 -16.25 17.03
N TRP A 171 -23.83 -16.99 17.30
CA TRP A 171 -25.19 -16.52 17.13
C TRP A 171 -26.16 -17.17 18.10
N ASN A 172 -27.22 -16.45 18.44
CA ASN A 172 -28.42 -17.01 19.05
C ASN A 172 -29.47 -17.24 17.96
N LEU A 173 -29.95 -18.47 17.82
CA LEU A 173 -30.91 -18.82 16.77
C LEU A 173 -32.25 -18.10 16.93
N GLN A 174 -32.59 -17.69 18.16
CA GLN A 174 -33.79 -16.89 18.42
C GLN A 174 -33.72 -15.53 17.71
N ASP A 175 -32.53 -14.94 17.55
CA ASP A 175 -32.36 -13.64 16.90
C ASP A 175 -32.73 -13.71 15.41
N PHE A 176 -32.49 -14.87 14.77
CA PHE A 176 -32.92 -15.13 13.39
C PHE A 176 -34.43 -15.30 13.30
N GLN A 177 -35.03 -16.03 14.24
CA GLN A 177 -36.49 -16.17 14.31
C GLN A 177 -37.17 -14.82 14.49
N GLU A 178 -36.69 -14.01 15.44
CA GLU A 178 -37.21 -12.66 15.68
C GLU A 178 -37.03 -11.76 14.46
N ALA A 179 -35.95 -11.91 13.70
CA ALA A 179 -35.72 -11.15 12.47
C ALA A 179 -36.67 -11.57 11.34
N TYR A 180 -36.98 -12.86 11.22
CA TYR A 180 -37.96 -13.36 10.26
C TYR A 180 -39.38 -12.89 10.58
N GLU A 181 -39.79 -12.96 11.84
CA GLU A 181 -41.14 -12.56 12.28
C GLU A 181 -41.34 -11.03 12.33
N ARG A 182 -40.25 -10.26 12.17
CA ARG A 182 -40.29 -8.80 12.26
C ARG A 182 -40.98 -8.18 11.05
N GLY A 183 -42.00 -7.34 11.32
CA GLY A 183 -42.67 -6.58 10.28
C GLY A 183 -41.79 -5.51 9.64
N ALA A 184 -41.98 -5.25 8.33
CA ALA A 184 -41.14 -4.33 7.55
C ALA A 184 -41.09 -2.87 8.06
N ASP A 185 -42.08 -2.45 8.85
CA ASP A 185 -42.20 -1.07 9.35
C ASP A 185 -41.54 -0.84 10.72
N THR A 186 -40.92 -1.86 11.32
CA THR A 186 -40.28 -1.70 12.63
C THR A 186 -38.96 -0.94 12.52
N VAL A 187 -38.78 0.10 13.34
CA VAL A 187 -37.51 0.82 13.44
C VAL A 187 -36.49 -0.07 14.15
N THR A 188 -35.46 -0.48 13.43
CA THR A 188 -34.33 -1.26 13.97
C THR A 188 -33.07 -0.40 14.07
N ASP A 189 -32.17 -0.80 14.96
CA ASP A 189 -30.82 -0.27 15.00
C ASP A 189 -29.97 -0.86 13.86
N GLU A 190 -28.87 -0.21 13.49
CA GLU A 190 -27.93 -0.66 12.44
C GLU A 190 -27.29 -2.03 12.76
N THR A 191 -27.37 -2.46 14.02
CA THR A 191 -26.85 -3.75 14.52
C THR A 191 -27.84 -4.91 14.38
N SER A 192 -29.10 -4.65 14.00
CA SER A 192 -30.13 -5.67 13.88
C SER A 192 -30.04 -6.43 12.55
N PHE A 193 -30.35 -7.73 12.57
CA PHE A 193 -30.48 -8.50 11.33
C PHE A 193 -31.55 -7.93 10.39
N PRO A 194 -31.36 -8.04 9.06
CA PRO A 194 -32.40 -7.71 8.09
C PRO A 194 -33.69 -8.49 8.37
N THR A 195 -34.83 -7.89 8.04
CA THR A 195 -36.13 -8.53 8.19
C THR A 195 -36.39 -9.54 7.08
N GLY A 196 -37.03 -10.67 7.40
CA GLY A 196 -37.45 -11.65 6.39
C GLY A 196 -36.36 -12.63 5.93
N ILE A 197 -35.32 -12.84 6.75
CA ILE A 197 -34.34 -13.91 6.53
C ILE A 197 -35.04 -15.26 6.72
N GLU A 198 -35.07 -16.08 5.68
CA GLU A 198 -35.64 -17.42 5.66
C GLU A 198 -34.57 -18.49 5.96
N HIS A 199 -33.34 -18.30 5.51
CA HIS A 199 -32.26 -19.29 5.69
C HIS A 199 -30.92 -18.65 6.01
N VAL A 200 -30.13 -19.34 6.85
CA VAL A 200 -28.75 -18.98 7.18
C VAL A 200 -27.84 -20.15 6.86
N TYR A 201 -26.83 -19.90 6.02
CA TYR A 201 -25.87 -20.89 5.55
C TYR A 201 -24.44 -20.52 5.95
N TYR A 202 -23.59 -21.52 6.16
CA TYR A 202 -22.15 -21.37 6.22
C TYR A 202 -21.50 -21.75 4.89
N VAL A 203 -20.62 -20.90 4.40
CA VAL A 203 -19.93 -21.06 3.11
C VAL A 203 -18.48 -21.52 3.33
N ASP A 204 -18.13 -22.65 2.72
CA ASP A 204 -16.75 -23.12 2.71
C ASP A 204 -15.84 -22.31 1.77
N PRO A 205 -14.51 -22.30 2.02
CA PRO A 205 -13.53 -21.52 1.28
C PRO A 205 -13.59 -21.67 -0.26
N GLU A 206 -13.97 -22.85 -0.76
CA GLU A 206 -14.10 -23.13 -2.19
C GLU A 206 -15.22 -22.33 -2.86
N ASN A 207 -16.28 -22.02 -2.10
CA ASN A 207 -17.51 -21.41 -2.58
C ASN A 207 -17.60 -19.91 -2.27
N VAL A 208 -16.70 -19.37 -1.44
CA VAL A 208 -16.66 -17.94 -1.04
C VAL A 208 -16.66 -16.99 -2.25
N LYS A 209 -15.89 -17.31 -3.30
CA LYS A 209 -15.85 -16.49 -4.53
C LYS A 209 -17.17 -16.47 -5.27
N GLU A 210 -17.94 -17.55 -5.20
CA GLU A 210 -19.28 -17.63 -5.80
C GLU A 210 -20.27 -16.81 -4.97
N ALA A 211 -20.19 -16.89 -3.64
CA ALA A 211 -21.00 -16.09 -2.73
C ALA A 211 -20.84 -14.57 -2.95
N PHE A 212 -19.61 -14.06 -3.11
CA PHE A 212 -19.37 -12.64 -3.42
C PHE A 212 -19.90 -12.20 -4.79
N LYS A 213 -20.12 -13.13 -5.72
CA LYS A 213 -20.61 -12.82 -7.07
C LYS A 213 -22.14 -12.86 -7.18
N LEU A 214 -22.87 -13.20 -6.13
CA LEU A 214 -24.34 -13.23 -6.18
C LEU A 214 -24.91 -11.88 -6.65
N TRP A 215 -24.34 -10.79 -6.15
CA TRP A 215 -24.73 -9.43 -6.51
C TRP A 215 -24.35 -9.01 -7.94
N ASP A 216 -23.47 -9.74 -8.64
CA ASP A 216 -23.19 -9.49 -10.06
C ASP A 216 -24.45 -9.72 -10.92
N TYR A 217 -25.45 -10.46 -10.41
CA TYR A 217 -26.70 -10.78 -11.08
C TYR A 217 -27.91 -9.98 -10.56
N GLN A 218 -27.70 -8.88 -9.82
CA GLN A 218 -28.80 -8.08 -9.27
C GLN A 218 -29.82 -7.59 -10.31
N ASP A 219 -29.37 -7.38 -11.57
CA ASP A 219 -30.22 -6.94 -12.68
C ASP A 219 -30.91 -8.12 -13.42
N GLU A 220 -30.57 -9.38 -13.06
CA GLU A 220 -31.07 -10.63 -13.64
C GLU A 220 -31.67 -11.53 -12.53
N PRO A 221 -32.85 -11.22 -11.97
CA PRO A 221 -33.36 -11.86 -10.75
C PRO A 221 -33.54 -13.38 -10.85
N GLU A 222 -34.01 -13.89 -11.99
CA GLU A 222 -34.17 -15.35 -12.20
C GLU A 222 -32.82 -16.08 -12.13
N LYS A 223 -31.77 -15.45 -12.65
CA LYS A 223 -30.41 -16.01 -12.67
C LYS A 223 -29.73 -15.88 -11.32
N ALA A 224 -29.97 -14.77 -10.62
CA ALA A 224 -29.55 -14.60 -9.23
C ALA A 224 -30.13 -15.72 -8.37
N GLN A 225 -31.45 -15.96 -8.45
CA GLN A 225 -32.11 -17.03 -7.72
C GLN A 225 -31.52 -18.41 -8.05
N GLN A 226 -31.31 -18.73 -9.34
CA GLN A 226 -30.68 -20.00 -9.72
C GLN A 226 -29.28 -20.15 -9.10
N LYS A 227 -28.47 -19.09 -9.10
CA LYS A 227 -27.11 -19.09 -8.54
C LYS A 227 -27.11 -19.22 -7.03
N GLU A 228 -28.09 -18.62 -6.37
CA GLU A 228 -28.30 -18.74 -4.93
C GLU A 228 -28.66 -20.18 -4.54
N GLU A 229 -29.59 -20.82 -5.27
CA GLU A 229 -29.96 -22.22 -5.04
C GLU A 229 -28.76 -23.16 -5.28
N GLU A 230 -27.99 -22.94 -6.34
CA GLU A 230 -26.77 -23.69 -6.63
C GLU A 230 -25.71 -23.54 -5.53
N LEU A 231 -25.58 -22.34 -4.95
CA LEU A 231 -24.64 -22.07 -3.86
C LEU A 231 -25.14 -22.68 -2.54
N ALA A 232 -26.42 -22.49 -2.20
CA ALA A 232 -27.05 -23.02 -1.00
C ALA A 232 -26.93 -24.54 -0.92
N ALA A 233 -27.08 -25.25 -2.05
CA ALA A 233 -26.89 -26.70 -2.14
C ALA A 233 -25.46 -27.18 -1.79
N LYS A 234 -24.46 -26.30 -1.89
CA LYS A 234 -23.06 -26.60 -1.55
C LYS A 234 -22.67 -26.13 -0.14
N CYS A 235 -23.53 -25.38 0.53
CA CYS A 235 -23.25 -24.76 1.82
C CYS A 235 -23.86 -25.57 2.98
N HIS A 236 -23.38 -25.33 4.19
CA HIS A 236 -23.94 -25.94 5.39
C HIS A 236 -25.11 -25.11 5.91
N LEU A 237 -26.30 -25.68 6.02
CA LEU A 237 -27.45 -25.00 6.62
C LEU A 237 -27.28 -24.89 8.14
N ILE A 238 -27.25 -23.66 8.66
CA ILE A 238 -27.20 -23.37 10.10
C ILE A 238 -28.63 -23.26 10.66
N TRP A 239 -29.50 -22.56 9.94
CA TRP A 239 -30.85 -22.25 10.41
C TRP A 239 -31.81 -22.07 9.23
N SER A 240 -33.06 -22.49 9.42
CA SER A 240 -34.17 -22.28 8.48
C SER A 240 -35.43 -21.88 9.26
N ALA A 241 -36.17 -20.90 8.74
CA ALA A 241 -37.45 -20.47 9.28
C ALA A 241 -38.52 -21.58 9.25
N GLU A 242 -38.37 -22.59 8.39
CA GLU A 242 -39.32 -23.71 8.27
C GLU A 242 -39.07 -24.83 9.30
N ASP A 243 -37.88 -24.89 9.93
CA ASP A 243 -37.48 -25.98 10.84
C ASP A 243 -37.80 -25.70 12.33
N THR A 244 -38.65 -24.71 12.65
CA THR A 244 -38.96 -24.24 14.02
C THR A 244 -39.68 -25.25 14.93
N ASP A 245 -39.92 -26.48 14.48
CA ASP A 245 -40.69 -27.53 15.18
C ASP A 245 -39.83 -28.71 15.71
N LYS A 246 -38.50 -28.57 15.83
CA LYS A 246 -37.61 -29.62 16.40
C LYS A 246 -36.93 -29.23 17.71
#